data_AF-A0A6A4UCS7-F1
#
_entry.id   AF-A0A6A4UCS7-F1
#
_cell.length_a   1.000
_cell.length_b   1.000
_cell.length_c   1.000
_cell.angle_alpha   90.00
_cell.angle_beta   90.00
_cell.angle_gamma   90.00
#
_symmetry.space_group_name_H-M   'P 1'
#
loop_
_entity.id
_entity.type
_entity.pdbx_description
1 polymer ?
#
loop_
_entity_poly.entity_id
_entity_poly.type
_entity_poly.pdbx_seq_one_letter_code
_entity_poly.pdbx_strand_id
1 'polypeptide(L)'
;MVPLSRRETLRLGGGALAASALPGCGNPRPDYAKGPQSGTLIDAHCHLFNGRDLPITTFLTRLALPSFAEKVCDIKPDSVRSLTIEDPSIAEALIKLMVDWLLCATPTARQERDRLDRNHTSTADSDKARVYRRTERNLAAFLDKARPGAKPARALPEDRLRDALLQEAAGPLGARGLRTLSSRQAAKALLTSPGPYGALMRWVALFFRSRQSLAQELATASGLWGRKPLMLVPLMVDYAHWLGETTSKGSSFRDQIAVYGALARRSPVPIHGMVPFDPLRSVFWTTGKHKRFKGTPEFDPLDLAEEALTDHGFLGLKLYPPMGFRAIGNLSKDTNYPKKALEALELPPDALGVELDRAMIRAFDFCLRHDAPILAHASNSVAAGPEYGRRAEPRFWIDALKIRPALRLSLAHGGGFCWRQSRPGAPADRSSWEWTIGEYVRANPDSHLYMDISYFSEVFPDEGRLEHVAKQLQDWISHCDPDARHILYGTDWIMLEQVPDYAKYGVEVLSFLKDRCKLTDAQIDRVMWQNAMRFLGLDSGKTRDRMLTFYGSRRPDWTKMSLT
;
A
#
# COMPACT_ATOMS: atom_id res chain seq x y z
N MET A 1 -44.71 -40.92 5.79
CA MET A 1 -43.83 -40.81 4.60
C MET A 1 -42.95 -39.60 4.80
N VAL A 2 -41.68 -39.81 5.18
CA VAL A 2 -40.73 -38.76 5.57
C VAL A 2 -39.92 -38.35 4.34
N PRO A 3 -39.71 -37.05 4.05
CA PRO A 3 -38.93 -36.62 2.91
C PRO A 3 -37.43 -36.80 3.16
N LEU A 4 -36.76 -37.46 2.23
CA LEU A 4 -35.31 -37.67 2.22
C LEU A 4 -34.56 -36.34 2.01
N SER A 5 -33.43 -36.19 2.68
CA SER A 5 -32.62 -34.97 2.65
C SER A 5 -31.64 -34.93 1.46
N ARG A 6 -31.29 -33.72 1.01
CA ARG A 6 -30.34 -33.39 -0.09
C ARG A 6 -28.93 -34.02 -0.01
N ARG A 7 -28.61 -34.80 1.03
CA ARG A 7 -27.29 -35.44 1.21
C ARG A 7 -27.17 -36.85 0.63
N GLU A 8 -28.24 -37.44 0.11
CA GLU A 8 -28.22 -38.84 -0.40
C GLU A 8 -28.26 -38.95 -1.94
N THR A 9 -28.48 -37.85 -2.66
CA THR A 9 -28.57 -37.86 -4.14
C THR A 9 -27.21 -37.82 -4.86
N LEU A 10 -26.09 -37.76 -4.13
CA LEU A 10 -24.74 -37.64 -4.71
C LEU A 10 -23.86 -38.89 -4.50
N ARG A 11 -24.46 -40.09 -4.39
CA ARG A 11 -23.71 -41.34 -4.26
C ARG A 11 -23.98 -42.43 -5.29
N LEU A 12 -24.90 -42.25 -6.24
CA LEU A 12 -25.18 -43.27 -7.25
C LEU A 12 -25.41 -42.61 -8.61
N GLY A 13 -24.33 -42.46 -9.37
CA GLY A 13 -24.38 -41.83 -10.68
C GLY A 13 -23.07 -41.96 -11.46
N GLY A 14 -22.72 -43.20 -11.81
CA GLY A 14 -22.04 -43.50 -13.07
C GLY A 14 -20.55 -43.17 -13.15
N GLY A 15 -19.72 -44.13 -12.76
CA GLY A 15 -18.36 -44.21 -13.28
C GLY A 15 -18.33 -44.71 -14.72
N ALA A 16 -17.22 -44.34 -15.38
CA ALA A 16 -16.51 -45.00 -16.48
C ALA A 16 -16.64 -44.36 -17.86
N LEU A 17 -15.63 -43.55 -18.21
CA LEU A 17 -14.77 -43.79 -19.38
C LEU A 17 -13.48 -42.92 -19.30
N ALA A 18 -12.36 -43.58 -19.62
CA ALA A 18 -11.07 -43.04 -20.04
C ALA A 18 -10.12 -42.38 -19.00
N ALA A 19 -9.35 -43.27 -18.40
CA ALA A 19 -7.92 -43.20 -18.06
C ALA A 19 -7.05 -42.02 -18.60
N SER A 20 -6.05 -41.70 -17.76
CA SER A 20 -4.71 -41.19 -18.10
C SER A 20 -4.51 -39.67 -18.24
N ALA A 21 -4.38 -38.98 -17.11
CA ALA A 21 -3.38 -37.91 -16.95
C ALA A 21 -3.06 -37.72 -15.45
N LEU A 22 -1.83 -38.05 -15.06
CA LEU A 22 -1.23 -37.59 -13.81
C LEU A 22 -1.21 -36.04 -13.82
N PRO A 23 -1.69 -35.31 -12.80
CA PRO A 23 -1.37 -33.90 -12.68
C PRO A 23 0.06 -33.81 -12.13
N GLY A 24 0.98 -33.65 -13.08
CA GLY A 24 2.30 -33.10 -12.84
C GLY A 24 2.23 -31.66 -12.31
N CYS A 25 3.39 -31.23 -11.84
CA CYS A 25 3.71 -29.91 -11.33
C CYS A 25 3.08 -28.74 -12.12
N GLY A 26 2.55 -27.78 -11.38
CA GLY A 26 2.24 -26.44 -11.86
C GLY A 26 0.79 -26.29 -12.32
N ASN A 27 -0.06 -25.69 -11.50
CA ASN A 27 -1.23 -25.02 -12.05
C ASN A 27 -0.72 -23.95 -13.03
N PRO A 28 -1.09 -24.00 -14.32
CA PRO A 28 -0.92 -22.85 -15.16
C PRO A 28 -1.80 -21.74 -14.57
N ARG A 29 -1.22 -20.55 -14.42
CA ARG A 29 -2.00 -19.33 -14.22
C ARG A 29 -3.06 -19.29 -15.33
N PRO A 30 -4.30 -18.83 -15.06
CA PRO A 30 -5.24 -18.60 -16.15
C PRO A 30 -4.57 -17.66 -17.16
N ASP A 31 -4.50 -18.14 -18.39
CA ASP A 31 -3.88 -17.42 -19.50
C ASP A 31 -4.82 -16.25 -19.84
N TYR A 32 -4.53 -15.07 -19.31
CA TYR A 32 -5.29 -13.88 -19.69
C TYR A 32 -4.95 -13.62 -21.15
N ALA A 33 -5.94 -13.73 -22.02
CA ALA A 33 -5.82 -13.23 -23.38
C ALA A 33 -5.34 -11.77 -23.28
N LYS A 34 -4.16 -11.48 -23.83
CA LYS A 34 -3.68 -10.12 -24.03
C LYS A 34 -4.68 -9.41 -24.97
N GLY A 35 -5.74 -8.87 -24.40
CA GLY A 35 -6.63 -7.98 -25.13
C GLY A 35 -5.83 -6.77 -25.63
N PRO A 36 -6.20 -6.16 -26.77
CA PRO A 36 -5.60 -4.90 -27.19
C PRO A 36 -5.71 -3.88 -26.04
N GLN A 37 -4.61 -3.18 -25.73
CA GLN A 37 -4.62 -2.09 -24.74
C GLN A 37 -5.54 -0.98 -25.27
N SER A 38 -6.77 -0.92 -24.78
CA SER A 38 -7.79 -0.02 -25.30
C SER A 38 -8.01 1.23 -24.44
N GLY A 39 -7.48 1.26 -23.20
CA GLY A 39 -7.62 2.39 -22.30
C GLY A 39 -6.32 2.80 -21.61
N THR A 40 -6.32 3.99 -21.01
CA THR A 40 -5.22 4.52 -20.20
C THR A 40 -5.55 4.51 -18.71
N LEU A 41 -4.51 4.57 -17.86
CA LEU A 41 -4.64 4.82 -16.43
C LEU A 41 -3.52 5.73 -15.90
N ILE A 42 -3.78 6.39 -14.78
CA ILE A 42 -2.76 6.93 -13.88
C ILE A 42 -2.95 6.22 -12.55
N ASP A 43 -1.92 5.53 -12.07
CA ASP A 43 -1.93 4.97 -10.73
C ASP A 43 -1.51 6.06 -9.75
N ALA A 44 -2.49 6.80 -9.21
CA ALA A 44 -2.27 7.95 -8.35
C ALA A 44 -1.82 7.58 -6.92
N HIS A 45 -1.88 6.29 -6.58
CA HIS A 45 -1.52 5.79 -5.27
C HIS A 45 -0.90 4.40 -5.40
N CYS A 46 0.44 4.35 -5.45
CA CYS A 46 1.18 3.11 -5.30
C CYS A 46 2.36 3.28 -4.33
N HIS A 47 2.95 2.18 -3.91
CA HIS A 47 4.14 2.18 -3.06
C HIS A 47 5.25 1.39 -3.74
N LEU A 48 6.41 2.04 -3.96
CA LEU A 48 7.58 1.45 -4.61
C LEU A 48 8.82 1.63 -3.73
N PHE A 49 8.81 1.09 -2.51
CA PHE A 49 9.94 1.15 -1.57
C PHE A 49 10.44 -0.26 -1.25
N ASN A 50 11.64 -0.35 -0.67
CA ASN A 50 12.26 -1.58 -0.21
C ASN A 50 12.68 -1.48 1.26
N GLY A 51 13.20 -2.56 1.82
CA GLY A 51 13.53 -2.70 3.23
C GLY A 51 14.68 -1.82 3.70
N ARG A 52 15.40 -1.13 2.80
CA ARG A 52 16.40 -0.11 3.18
C ARG A 52 15.76 1.25 3.48
N ASP A 53 14.53 1.45 3.06
CA ASP A 53 13.85 2.75 3.12
C ASP A 53 13.08 2.94 4.42
N LEU A 54 12.76 1.83 5.06
CA LEU A 54 11.94 1.77 6.26
C LEU A 54 12.74 1.19 7.44
N PRO A 55 12.27 1.44 8.67
CA PRO A 55 12.54 0.55 9.80
C PRO A 55 11.89 -0.83 9.55
N ILE A 56 12.44 -1.62 8.61
CA ILE A 56 11.71 -2.73 7.97
C ILE A 56 11.26 -3.80 8.97
N THR A 57 12.07 -4.14 9.97
CA THR A 57 11.69 -5.13 10.98
C THR A 57 10.49 -4.64 11.77
N THR A 58 10.52 -3.41 12.28
CA THR A 58 9.43 -2.84 13.07
C THR A 58 8.21 -2.56 12.22
N PHE A 59 8.39 -2.10 10.98
CA PHE A 59 7.31 -1.96 10.01
C PHE A 59 6.59 -3.30 9.78
N LEU A 60 7.33 -4.37 9.45
CA LEU A 60 6.72 -5.67 9.20
C LEU A 60 6.09 -6.26 10.47
N THR A 61 6.75 -6.16 11.62
CA THR A 61 6.31 -6.85 12.85
C THR A 61 5.28 -6.08 13.67
N ARG A 62 5.30 -4.74 13.66
CA ARG A 62 4.38 -3.91 14.46
C ARG A 62 3.30 -3.23 13.66
N LEU A 63 3.52 -2.97 12.38
CA LEU A 63 2.53 -2.29 11.55
C LEU A 63 1.82 -3.29 10.64
N ALA A 64 2.58 -4.03 9.84
CA ALA A 64 1.98 -4.89 8.82
C ALA A 64 1.52 -6.27 9.34
N LEU A 65 2.14 -6.83 10.38
CA LEU A 65 1.67 -8.11 10.96
C LEU A 65 0.32 -7.96 11.70
N PRO A 66 0.11 -6.95 12.55
CA PRO A 66 -1.19 -6.75 13.21
C PRO A 66 -2.33 -6.48 12.23
N SER A 67 -2.06 -5.90 11.04
CA SER A 67 -3.10 -5.73 10.01
C SER A 67 -3.63 -7.06 9.45
N PHE A 68 -2.95 -8.20 9.66
CA PHE A 68 -3.50 -9.52 9.35
C PHE A 68 -4.59 -9.97 10.34
N ALA A 69 -4.67 -9.34 11.52
CA ALA A 69 -5.57 -9.71 12.62
C ALA A 69 -6.65 -8.67 12.91
N GLU A 70 -6.45 -7.40 12.53
CA GLU A 70 -7.39 -6.32 12.83
C GLU A 70 -8.59 -6.28 11.87
N LYS A 71 -9.74 -5.91 12.42
CA LYS A 71 -10.99 -5.72 11.69
C LYS A 71 -10.83 -4.54 10.75
N VAL A 72 -10.73 -4.80 9.46
CA VAL A 72 -10.66 -3.70 8.47
C VAL A 72 -12.04 -3.10 8.14
N CYS A 73 -13.07 -3.51 8.88
CA CYS A 73 -14.46 -3.19 8.57
C CYS A 73 -15.37 -3.42 9.76
N ASP A 74 -16.32 -2.51 9.99
CA ASP A 74 -17.40 -2.72 10.97
C ASP A 74 -18.45 -3.74 10.47
N ILE A 75 -18.45 -4.03 9.16
CA ILE A 75 -19.26 -5.09 8.56
C ILE A 75 -18.50 -6.40 8.72
N LYS A 76 -19.07 -7.33 9.50
CA LYS A 76 -18.50 -8.67 9.65
C LYS A 76 -18.64 -9.42 8.31
N PRO A 77 -17.55 -9.89 7.71
CA PRO A 77 -17.64 -10.76 6.54
C PRO A 77 -18.23 -12.12 6.91
N ASP A 78 -19.03 -12.72 6.02
CA ASP A 78 -19.72 -14.00 6.26
C ASP A 78 -18.73 -15.19 6.22
N SER A 79 -17.60 -15.03 5.52
CA SER A 79 -16.50 -16.00 5.57
C SER A 79 -15.16 -15.37 5.18
N VAL A 80 -14.32 -15.04 6.17
CA VAL A 80 -12.91 -14.72 5.89
C VAL A 80 -12.09 -15.98 6.00
N ARG A 81 -11.71 -16.55 4.86
CA ARG A 81 -10.49 -17.36 4.77
C ARG A 81 -9.30 -16.41 4.71
N SER A 82 -8.96 -15.80 5.85
CA SER A 82 -7.65 -15.16 5.96
C SER A 82 -6.61 -16.27 5.96
N LEU A 83 -5.52 -16.05 5.23
CA LEU A 83 -4.29 -16.85 5.37
C LEU A 83 -3.61 -16.50 6.70
N THR A 84 -4.37 -16.60 7.79
CA THR A 84 -3.94 -16.20 9.12
C THR A 84 -3.01 -17.26 9.68
N ILE A 85 -1.82 -16.83 10.07
CA ILE A 85 -0.93 -17.62 10.90
C ILE A 85 -1.47 -17.54 12.33
N GLU A 86 -1.90 -18.67 12.89
CA GLU A 86 -2.56 -18.74 14.21
C GLU A 86 -1.64 -18.32 15.38
N ASP A 87 -0.31 -18.51 15.23
CA ASP A 87 0.70 -18.08 16.22
C ASP A 87 1.50 -16.88 15.67
N PRO A 88 1.20 -15.64 16.11
CA PRO A 88 1.91 -14.43 15.69
C PRO A 88 3.42 -14.49 15.96
N SER A 89 3.87 -15.25 16.97
CA SER A 89 5.29 -15.37 17.29
C SER A 89 6.06 -16.15 16.22
N ILE A 90 5.40 -17.09 15.53
CA ILE A 90 5.99 -17.84 14.41
C ILE A 90 6.11 -16.94 13.18
N ALA A 91 5.09 -16.14 12.88
CA ALA A 91 5.12 -15.16 11.80
C ALA A 91 6.24 -14.12 12.02
N GLU A 92 6.35 -13.59 13.24
CA GLU A 92 7.40 -12.66 13.63
C GLU A 92 8.80 -13.27 13.49
N ALA A 93 8.99 -14.52 13.92
CA ALA A 93 10.26 -15.23 13.78
C ALA A 93 10.65 -15.42 12.29
N LEU A 94 9.68 -15.79 11.44
CA LEU A 94 9.92 -15.94 10.00
C LEU A 94 10.31 -14.60 9.35
N ILE A 95 9.62 -13.52 9.68
CA ILE A 95 9.95 -12.17 9.19
C ILE A 95 11.37 -11.77 9.58
N LYS A 96 11.75 -11.94 10.86
CA LYS A 96 13.10 -11.61 11.33
C LYS A 96 14.17 -12.38 10.56
N LEU A 97 14.00 -13.70 10.38
CA LEU A 97 14.91 -14.51 9.59
C LEU A 97 15.03 -14.02 8.14
N MET A 98 13.91 -13.70 7.50
CA MET A 98 13.93 -13.20 6.13
C MET A 98 14.61 -11.84 6.00
N VAL A 99 14.37 -10.92 6.95
CA VAL A 99 15.06 -9.63 7.01
C VAL A 99 16.58 -9.85 7.13
N ASP A 100 17.02 -10.69 8.06
CA ASP A 100 18.44 -10.99 8.27
C ASP A 100 19.09 -11.57 7.00
N TRP A 101 18.37 -12.49 6.33
CA TRP A 101 18.83 -13.15 5.12
C TRP A 101 18.94 -12.21 3.93
N LEU A 102 18.01 -11.28 3.77
CA LEU A 102 17.81 -10.59 2.50
C LEU A 102 18.31 -9.14 2.54
N LEU A 103 18.15 -8.44 3.66
CA LEU A 103 18.42 -6.99 3.77
C LEU A 103 19.83 -6.62 3.33
N CYS A 104 20.83 -7.42 3.69
CA CYS A 104 22.23 -7.13 3.34
C CYS A 104 22.51 -7.12 1.82
N ALA A 105 21.75 -7.85 0.99
CA ALA A 105 21.87 -7.80 -0.47
C ALA A 105 20.80 -6.92 -1.15
N THR A 106 19.91 -6.31 -0.38
CA THR A 106 18.97 -5.32 -0.90
C THR A 106 19.72 -4.05 -1.22
N PRO A 107 19.59 -3.55 -2.46
CA PRO A 107 20.31 -2.36 -2.86
C PRO A 107 19.81 -1.14 -2.07
N THR A 108 20.74 -0.30 -1.64
CA THR A 108 20.39 1.00 -1.06
C THR A 108 19.96 1.97 -2.17
N ALA A 109 19.25 3.04 -1.81
CA ALA A 109 18.81 4.05 -2.77
C ALA A 109 19.99 4.65 -3.56
N ARG A 110 21.13 4.88 -2.89
CA ARG A 110 22.38 5.30 -3.53
C ARG A 110 22.91 4.29 -4.55
N GLN A 111 22.95 3.00 -4.19
CA GLN A 111 23.41 1.95 -5.10
C GLN A 111 22.49 1.82 -6.32
N GLU A 112 21.18 1.95 -6.14
CA GLU A 112 20.21 1.95 -7.23
C GLU A 112 20.43 3.15 -8.16
N ARG A 113 20.57 4.36 -7.60
CA ARG A 113 20.87 5.58 -8.36
C ARG A 113 22.15 5.42 -9.16
N ASP A 114 23.24 4.98 -8.54
CA ASP A 114 24.53 4.82 -9.21
C ASP A 114 24.46 3.78 -10.35
N ARG A 115 23.63 2.74 -10.22
CA ARG A 115 23.36 1.78 -11.31
C ARG A 115 22.58 2.43 -12.45
N LEU A 116 21.52 3.17 -12.14
CA LEU A 116 20.73 3.91 -13.12
C LEU A 116 21.60 4.93 -13.87
N ASP A 117 22.51 5.61 -13.18
CA ASP A 117 23.44 6.59 -13.76
C ASP A 117 24.44 5.97 -14.73
N ARG A 118 24.84 4.72 -14.51
CA ARG A 118 25.67 3.94 -15.43
C ARG A 118 24.87 3.22 -16.52
N ASN A 119 23.58 3.56 -16.69
CA ASN A 119 22.64 2.89 -17.59
C ASN A 119 22.54 1.37 -17.35
N HIS A 120 22.83 0.90 -16.13
CA HIS A 120 22.71 -0.50 -15.77
C HIS A 120 21.29 -0.78 -15.29
N THR A 121 20.47 -1.33 -16.19
CA THR A 121 19.08 -1.71 -15.89
C THR A 121 18.97 -3.20 -15.59
N SER A 122 18.41 -3.55 -14.42
CA SER A 122 18.00 -4.93 -14.15
C SER A 122 16.54 -5.12 -14.53
N THR A 123 16.20 -6.31 -15.04
CA THR A 123 14.80 -6.66 -15.31
C THR A 123 14.10 -7.10 -14.04
N ALA A 124 12.78 -6.89 -13.97
CA ALA A 124 11.94 -7.37 -12.87
C ALA A 124 12.20 -8.84 -12.55
N ASP A 125 12.23 -9.70 -13.59
CA ASP A 125 12.47 -11.14 -13.46
C ASP A 125 13.86 -11.48 -12.90
N SER A 126 14.91 -10.79 -13.36
CA SER A 126 16.28 -11.04 -12.88
C SER A 126 16.43 -10.70 -11.39
N ASP A 127 15.80 -9.60 -10.97
CA ASP A 127 15.81 -9.10 -9.60
C ASP A 127 15.00 -10.03 -8.67
N LYS A 128 13.79 -10.42 -9.11
CA LYS A 128 12.93 -11.41 -8.44
C LYS A 128 13.64 -12.75 -8.27
N ALA A 129 14.24 -13.26 -9.34
CA ALA A 129 14.98 -14.51 -9.30
C ALA A 129 16.21 -14.45 -8.37
N ARG A 130 16.89 -13.30 -8.28
CA ARG A 130 17.98 -13.11 -7.30
C ARG A 130 17.47 -13.27 -5.87
N VAL A 131 16.38 -12.58 -5.51
CA VAL A 131 15.80 -12.66 -4.16
C VAL A 131 15.35 -14.09 -3.86
N TYR A 132 14.59 -14.71 -4.76
CA TYR A 132 14.06 -16.07 -4.58
C TYR A 132 15.17 -17.12 -4.42
N ARG A 133 16.24 -17.07 -5.23
CA ARG A 133 17.38 -17.98 -5.07
C ARG A 133 18.07 -17.84 -3.73
N ARG A 134 18.13 -16.62 -3.18
CA ARG A 134 18.71 -16.38 -1.86
C ARG A 134 17.80 -16.92 -0.75
N THR A 135 16.50 -16.65 -0.85
CA THR A 135 15.50 -17.19 0.08
C THR A 135 15.51 -18.72 0.06
N GLU A 136 15.48 -19.37 -1.11
CA GLU A 136 15.54 -20.83 -1.24
C GLU A 136 16.77 -21.42 -0.53
N ARG A 137 17.95 -20.83 -0.78
CA ARG A 137 19.21 -21.31 -0.20
C ARG A 137 19.22 -21.20 1.32
N ASN A 138 18.86 -20.03 1.85
CA ASN A 138 18.90 -19.80 3.29
C ASN A 138 17.80 -20.58 4.02
N LEU A 139 16.62 -20.69 3.41
CA LEU A 139 15.53 -21.51 3.92
C LEU A 139 15.92 -23.00 3.96
N ALA A 140 16.51 -23.53 2.89
CA ALA A 140 17.01 -24.91 2.89
C ALA A 140 18.04 -25.13 4.01
N ALA A 141 18.99 -24.21 4.21
CA ALA A 141 19.97 -24.29 5.29
C ALA A 141 19.33 -24.21 6.69
N PHE A 142 18.27 -23.40 6.86
CA PHE A 142 17.52 -23.31 8.11
C PHE A 142 16.75 -24.60 8.44
N LEU A 143 16.15 -25.23 7.43
CA LEU A 143 15.44 -26.50 7.55
C LEU A 143 16.40 -27.67 7.82
N ASP A 144 17.65 -27.58 7.37
CA ASP A 144 18.67 -28.63 7.51
C ASP A 144 19.30 -28.69 8.91
N LYS A 145 19.23 -27.61 9.69
CA LYS A 145 19.81 -27.58 11.05
C LYS A 145 19.18 -28.67 11.93
N ALA A 146 20.04 -29.53 12.48
CA ALA A 146 19.65 -30.67 13.31
C ALA A 146 18.74 -30.25 14.48
N ARG A 147 17.68 -31.04 14.74
CA ARG A 147 16.82 -30.90 15.91
C ARG A 147 17.60 -31.34 17.14
N PRO A 148 17.83 -30.49 18.15
CA PRO A 148 18.12 -30.99 19.48
C PRO A 148 16.93 -31.87 19.89
N GLY A 149 17.17 -33.03 20.52
CA GLY A 149 16.11 -33.95 20.99
C GLY A 149 15.28 -33.39 22.16
N ALA A 150 14.79 -32.16 22.05
CA ALA A 150 14.07 -31.44 23.08
C ALA A 150 12.61 -31.91 23.14
N LYS A 151 12.09 -32.08 24.36
CA LYS A 151 10.67 -32.34 24.62
C LYS A 151 9.82 -31.16 24.10
N PRO A 152 8.60 -31.38 23.58
CA PRO A 152 7.77 -30.34 22.95
C PRO A 152 7.49 -29.11 23.84
N ALA A 153 7.44 -29.28 25.16
CA ALA A 153 7.26 -28.19 26.11
C ALA A 153 8.48 -27.24 26.27
N ARG A 154 9.63 -27.56 25.64
CA ARG A 154 10.88 -26.76 25.66
C ARG A 154 11.40 -26.39 24.27
N ALA A 155 10.60 -26.58 23.21
CA ALA A 155 11.00 -26.26 21.86
C ALA A 155 11.26 -24.75 21.71
N LEU A 156 12.42 -24.38 21.16
CA LEU A 156 12.71 -22.98 20.86
C LEU A 156 11.73 -22.46 19.79
N PRO A 157 11.43 -21.15 19.73
CA PRO A 157 10.57 -20.58 18.70
C PRO A 157 10.98 -20.97 17.26
N GLU A 158 12.28 -21.12 17.02
CA GLU A 158 12.82 -21.58 15.73
C GLU A 158 12.45 -23.03 15.39
N ASP A 159 12.35 -23.91 16.39
CA ASP A 159 11.96 -25.31 16.17
C ASP A 159 10.48 -25.40 15.81
N ARG A 160 9.63 -24.63 16.50
CA ARG A 160 8.19 -24.52 16.18
C ARG A 160 7.98 -23.95 14.77
N LEU A 161 8.75 -22.94 14.39
CA LEU A 161 8.74 -22.41 13.02
C LEU A 161 9.16 -23.47 11.99
N ARG A 162 10.24 -24.22 12.25
CA ARG A 162 10.71 -25.26 11.33
C ARG A 162 9.65 -26.33 11.11
N ASP A 163 8.98 -26.76 12.17
CA ASP A 163 7.92 -27.77 12.08
C ASP A 163 6.72 -27.27 11.28
N ALA A 164 6.28 -26.03 11.53
CA ALA A 164 5.20 -25.41 10.78
C ALA A 164 5.52 -25.27 9.27
N LEU A 165 6.76 -24.89 8.95
CA LEU A 165 7.23 -24.78 7.56
C LEU A 165 7.29 -26.15 6.87
N LEU A 166 7.80 -27.19 7.55
CA LEU A 166 7.84 -28.54 6.98
C LEU A 166 6.45 -29.12 6.76
N GLN A 167 5.51 -28.84 7.68
CA GLN A 167 4.11 -29.25 7.54
C GLN A 167 3.46 -28.62 6.31
N GLU A 168 3.64 -27.31 6.11
CA GLU A 168 3.12 -26.63 4.91
C GLU A 168 3.80 -27.14 3.63
N ALA A 169 5.13 -27.31 3.63
CA ALA A 169 5.89 -27.79 2.48
C ALA A 169 5.47 -29.19 2.00
N ALA A 170 5.09 -30.05 2.94
CA ALA A 170 4.72 -31.43 2.67
C ALA A 170 3.23 -31.57 2.26
N GLY A 171 2.40 -30.57 2.56
CA GLY A 171 0.99 -30.52 2.18
C GLY A 171 0.16 -31.68 2.77
N PRO A 172 -1.02 -31.99 2.19
CA PRO A 172 -1.92 -33.02 2.72
C PRO A 172 -1.30 -34.43 2.82
N LEU A 173 -0.36 -34.75 1.93
CA LEU A 173 0.35 -36.05 1.91
C LEU A 173 1.43 -36.14 2.99
N GLY A 174 2.05 -35.01 3.33
CA GLY A 174 3.00 -34.90 4.43
C GLY A 174 2.36 -35.08 5.80
N ALA A 175 1.19 -34.50 6.01
CA ALA A 175 0.41 -34.66 7.25
C ALA A 175 0.05 -36.12 7.55
N ARG A 176 0.03 -36.98 6.51
CA ARG A 176 -0.21 -38.43 6.62
C ARG A 176 1.08 -39.25 6.74
N GLY A 177 2.25 -38.62 6.82
CA GLY A 177 3.55 -39.30 6.90
C GLY A 177 4.00 -39.96 5.59
N LEU A 178 3.35 -39.67 4.45
CA LEU A 178 3.57 -40.36 3.18
C LEU A 178 4.61 -39.70 2.27
N ARG A 179 5.13 -38.53 2.66
CA ARG A 179 6.08 -37.75 1.85
C ARG A 179 7.21 -37.18 2.70
N THR A 180 8.43 -37.69 2.50
CA THR A 180 9.67 -37.10 3.02
C THR A 180 10.28 -36.19 1.95
N LEU A 181 10.56 -34.94 2.30
CA LEU A 181 11.22 -33.96 1.43
C LEU A 181 12.62 -33.68 1.97
N SER A 182 13.61 -33.59 1.07
CA SER A 182 14.87 -32.93 1.44
C SER A 182 14.62 -31.45 1.78
N SER A 183 15.50 -30.86 2.60
CA SER A 183 15.46 -29.45 2.98
C SER A 183 15.34 -28.51 1.77
N ARG A 184 16.02 -28.85 0.66
CA ARG A 184 15.94 -28.09 -0.60
C ARG A 184 14.61 -28.25 -1.33
N GLN A 185 14.04 -29.47 -1.36
CA GLN A 185 12.72 -29.68 -1.97
C GLN A 185 11.62 -28.99 -1.15
N ALA A 186 11.72 -29.03 0.19
CA ALA A 186 10.81 -28.33 1.09
C ALA A 186 10.87 -26.81 0.87
N ALA A 187 12.09 -26.24 0.80
CA ALA A 187 12.27 -24.81 0.54
C ALA A 187 11.65 -24.36 -0.80
N LYS A 188 11.84 -25.14 -1.88
CA LYS A 188 11.20 -24.87 -3.18
C LYS A 188 9.67 -24.94 -3.09
N ALA A 189 9.15 -25.97 -2.44
CA ALA A 189 7.71 -26.16 -2.27
C ALA A 189 7.06 -24.98 -1.53
N LEU A 190 7.71 -24.48 -0.47
CA LEU A 190 7.26 -23.33 0.32
C LEU A 190 7.17 -22.04 -0.50
N LEU A 191 8.18 -21.72 -1.32
CA LEU A 191 8.17 -20.50 -2.14
C LEU A 191 7.01 -20.46 -3.15
N THR A 192 6.49 -21.63 -3.53
CA THR A 192 5.32 -21.78 -4.41
C THR A 192 4.03 -22.13 -3.66
N SER A 193 4.09 -22.30 -2.34
CA SER A 193 2.97 -22.78 -1.53
C SER A 193 1.84 -21.74 -1.49
N PRO A 194 0.57 -22.13 -1.74
CA PRO A 194 -0.57 -21.25 -1.52
C PRO A 194 -0.92 -21.08 -0.03
N GLY A 195 -0.22 -21.78 0.87
CA GLY A 195 -0.42 -21.68 2.31
C GLY A 195 0.08 -20.35 2.91
N PRO A 196 -0.24 -20.10 4.19
CA PRO A 196 0.03 -18.83 4.85
C PRO A 196 1.52 -18.49 4.95
N TYR A 197 2.40 -19.46 5.19
CA TYR A 197 3.84 -19.19 5.27
C TYR A 197 4.43 -18.91 3.89
N GLY A 198 4.02 -19.65 2.86
CA GLY A 198 4.40 -19.39 1.47
C GLY A 198 3.95 -18.02 0.99
N ALA A 199 2.72 -17.61 1.32
CA ALA A 199 2.21 -16.28 1.03
C ALA A 199 3.01 -15.19 1.74
N LEU A 200 3.26 -15.34 3.05
CA LEU A 200 4.08 -14.41 3.82
C LEU A 200 5.48 -14.26 3.22
N MET A 201 6.13 -15.37 2.86
CA MET A 201 7.47 -15.34 2.25
C MET A 201 7.48 -14.61 0.91
N ARG A 202 6.49 -14.81 0.04
CA ARG A 202 6.44 -14.11 -1.25
C ARG A 202 6.25 -12.61 -1.06
N TRP A 203 5.35 -12.22 -0.17
CA TRP A 203 5.12 -10.81 0.14
C TRP A 203 6.35 -10.15 0.78
N VAL A 204 6.93 -10.76 1.80
CA VAL A 204 8.15 -10.26 2.45
C VAL A 204 9.32 -10.14 1.46
N ALA A 205 9.43 -11.05 0.48
CA ALA A 205 10.48 -11.00 -0.54
C ALA A 205 10.46 -9.71 -1.40
N LEU A 206 9.32 -9.03 -1.52
CA LEU A 206 9.19 -7.81 -2.33
C LEU A 206 10.01 -6.65 -1.77
N PHE A 207 10.05 -6.52 -0.45
CA PHE A 207 10.84 -5.49 0.22
C PHE A 207 12.34 -5.69 0.01
N PHE A 208 12.80 -6.75 -0.64
CA PHE A 208 14.22 -6.96 -0.91
C PHE A 208 14.59 -6.81 -2.40
N ARG A 209 13.67 -6.26 -3.18
CA ARG A 209 13.84 -5.92 -4.60
C ARG A 209 14.19 -4.45 -4.80
N SER A 210 14.72 -4.13 -5.97
CA SER A 210 14.96 -2.74 -6.39
C SER A 210 13.65 -2.03 -6.74
N ARG A 211 13.60 -0.71 -6.54
CA ARG A 211 12.44 0.11 -6.94
C ARG A 211 12.19 0.06 -8.43
N GLN A 212 13.27 0.00 -9.21
CA GLN A 212 13.21 -0.22 -10.66
C GLN A 212 12.46 -1.52 -10.99
N SER A 213 12.78 -2.60 -10.29
CA SER A 213 12.13 -3.90 -10.48
C SER A 213 10.64 -3.85 -10.14
N LEU A 214 10.28 -3.22 -9.02
CA LEU A 214 8.89 -3.07 -8.60
C LEU A 214 8.09 -2.22 -9.60
N ALA A 215 8.68 -1.11 -10.07
CA ALA A 215 8.06 -0.26 -11.08
C ALA A 215 7.80 -0.99 -12.40
N GLN A 216 8.76 -1.78 -12.87
CA GLN A 216 8.62 -2.57 -14.09
C GLN A 216 7.53 -3.64 -13.96
N GLU A 217 7.41 -4.28 -12.79
CA GLU A 217 6.35 -5.26 -12.55
C GLU A 217 4.97 -4.61 -12.54
N LEU A 218 4.79 -3.48 -11.85
CA LEU A 218 3.52 -2.75 -11.84
C LEU A 218 3.14 -2.21 -13.23
N ALA A 219 4.10 -1.67 -13.98
CA ALA A 219 3.87 -1.22 -15.36
C ALA A 219 3.44 -2.39 -16.28
N THR A 220 4.06 -3.55 -16.09
CA THR A 220 3.74 -4.78 -16.84
C THR A 220 2.36 -5.31 -16.46
N ALA A 221 2.04 -5.34 -15.16
CA ALA A 221 0.72 -5.74 -14.64
C ALA A 221 -0.38 -4.84 -15.20
N SER A 222 -0.17 -3.52 -15.22
CA SER A 222 -1.10 -2.55 -15.83
C SER A 222 -1.41 -2.89 -17.29
N GLY A 223 -0.38 -3.23 -18.07
CA GLY A 223 -0.53 -3.66 -19.46
C GLY A 223 -1.33 -4.96 -19.61
N LEU A 224 -1.17 -5.91 -18.69
CA LEU A 224 -1.96 -7.16 -18.66
C LEU A 224 -3.42 -6.91 -18.28
N TRP A 225 -3.73 -5.82 -17.57
CA TRP A 225 -5.10 -5.39 -17.29
C TRP A 225 -5.78 -4.67 -18.46
N GLY A 226 -5.14 -4.66 -19.64
CA GLY A 226 -5.66 -3.98 -20.84
C GLY A 226 -5.53 -2.46 -20.79
N ARG A 227 -4.70 -1.92 -19.87
CA ARG A 227 -4.53 -0.48 -19.68
C ARG A 227 -3.08 -0.05 -19.90
N LYS A 228 -2.87 1.04 -20.64
CA LYS A 228 -1.57 1.69 -20.76
C LYS A 228 -1.37 2.65 -19.57
N PRO A 229 -0.39 2.43 -18.69
CA PRO A 229 -0.11 3.38 -17.61
C PRO A 229 0.54 4.65 -18.21
N LEU A 230 -0.11 5.80 -18.00
CA LEU A 230 0.43 7.11 -18.33
C LEU A 230 1.45 7.60 -17.30
N MET A 231 1.25 7.22 -16.04
CA MET A 231 2.09 7.58 -14.92
C MET A 231 1.84 6.64 -13.74
N LEU A 232 2.89 6.36 -12.97
CA LEU A 232 2.83 5.77 -11.64
C LEU A 232 3.22 6.84 -10.63
N VAL A 233 2.49 6.95 -9.51
CA VAL A 233 2.74 7.94 -8.46
C VAL A 233 3.09 7.24 -7.15
N PRO A 234 4.39 6.93 -6.92
CA PRO A 234 4.82 6.27 -5.69
C PRO A 234 4.74 7.23 -4.51
N LEU A 235 4.02 6.82 -3.47
CA LEU A 235 3.92 7.58 -2.24
C LEU A 235 5.05 7.14 -1.32
N MET A 236 5.90 8.07 -0.90
CA MET A 236 6.88 7.78 0.14
C MET A 236 6.21 7.82 1.51
N VAL A 237 6.82 7.16 2.51
CA VAL A 237 6.31 7.14 3.89
C VAL A 237 7.42 7.51 4.86
N ASP A 238 7.04 8.21 5.94
CA ASP A 238 7.94 8.55 7.04
C ASP A 238 7.32 8.10 8.37
N TYR A 239 7.82 6.97 8.87
CA TYR A 239 7.42 6.40 10.16
C TYR A 239 8.45 6.65 11.26
N ALA A 240 9.55 7.35 10.94
CA ALA A 240 10.77 7.31 11.72
C ALA A 240 10.58 7.75 13.18
N HIS A 241 10.15 8.99 13.40
CA HIS A 241 10.08 9.56 14.76
C HIS A 241 9.01 8.91 15.63
N TRP A 242 7.88 8.53 15.03
CA TRP A 242 6.78 7.88 15.73
C TRP A 242 7.15 6.46 16.18
N LEU A 243 7.97 5.74 15.41
CA LEU A 243 8.45 4.40 15.76
C LEU A 243 9.80 4.39 16.49
N GLY A 244 10.47 5.54 16.58
CA GLY A 244 11.77 5.68 17.25
C GLY A 244 12.95 5.12 16.45
N GLU A 245 12.83 5.05 15.12
CA GLU A 245 13.85 4.48 14.24
C GLU A 245 14.17 5.42 13.07
N THR A 246 15.28 5.20 12.35
CA THR A 246 15.68 6.00 11.19
C THR A 246 15.94 5.11 9.98
N THR A 247 15.98 5.70 8.78
CA THR A 247 16.30 5.00 7.54
C THR A 247 17.70 4.38 7.55
N SER A 248 17.93 3.32 6.75
CA SER A 248 19.25 2.68 6.65
C SER A 248 20.32 3.61 6.06
N LYS A 249 21.59 3.40 6.43
CA LYS A 249 22.74 4.10 5.81
C LYS A 249 22.74 3.89 4.29
N GLY A 250 22.80 4.99 3.53
CA GLY A 250 22.75 4.97 2.06
C GLY A 250 21.34 4.96 1.45
N SER A 251 20.31 5.07 2.29
CA SER A 251 18.90 5.22 1.92
C SER A 251 18.23 6.36 2.71
N SER A 252 18.93 7.46 2.96
CA SER A 252 18.33 8.67 3.54
C SER A 252 17.20 9.19 2.65
N PHE A 253 16.25 9.99 3.16
CA PHE A 253 15.18 10.54 2.31
C PHE A 253 15.70 11.29 1.07
N ARG A 254 16.82 12.02 1.19
CA ARG A 254 17.49 12.65 0.04
C ARG A 254 18.03 11.60 -0.96
N ASP A 255 18.64 10.50 -0.49
CA ASP A 255 19.05 9.40 -1.38
C ASP A 255 17.82 8.76 -2.07
N GLN A 256 16.70 8.61 -1.34
CA GLN A 256 15.45 8.06 -1.87
C GLN A 256 14.82 8.97 -2.94
N ILE A 257 14.76 10.28 -2.70
CA ILE A 257 14.32 11.28 -3.68
C ILE A 257 15.22 11.24 -4.92
N ALA A 258 16.54 11.16 -4.74
CA ALA A 258 17.48 11.11 -5.84
C ALA A 258 17.29 9.89 -6.75
N VAL A 259 17.04 8.70 -6.18
CA VAL A 259 16.75 7.51 -7.00
C VAL A 259 15.40 7.62 -7.72
N TYR A 260 14.37 8.21 -7.10
CA TYR A 260 13.10 8.46 -7.81
C TYR A 260 13.28 9.45 -8.97
N GLY A 261 14.05 10.53 -8.80
CA GLY A 261 14.35 11.45 -9.91
C GLY A 261 15.14 10.76 -11.04
N ALA A 262 16.03 9.83 -10.70
CA ALA A 262 16.71 9.00 -11.69
C ALA A 262 15.75 8.03 -12.43
N LEU A 263 14.79 7.43 -11.71
CA LEU A 263 13.74 6.59 -12.29
C LEU A 263 12.80 7.40 -13.18
N ALA A 264 12.36 8.58 -12.75
CA ALA A 264 11.47 9.47 -13.49
C ALA A 264 12.00 9.81 -14.91
N ARG A 265 13.33 9.92 -15.05
CA ARG A 265 14.01 10.24 -16.32
C ARG A 265 14.30 9.03 -17.20
N ARG A 266 14.32 7.82 -16.64
CA ARG A 266 14.84 6.61 -17.30
C ARG A 266 13.80 5.51 -17.51
N SER A 267 12.73 5.51 -16.72
CA SER A 267 11.69 4.50 -16.82
C SER A 267 10.85 4.69 -18.09
N PRO A 268 10.44 3.59 -18.76
CA PRO A 268 9.57 3.66 -19.93
C PRO A 268 8.20 4.28 -19.62
N VAL A 269 7.73 4.10 -18.39
CA VAL A 269 6.53 4.75 -17.85
C VAL A 269 6.99 5.86 -16.91
N PRO A 270 6.43 7.08 -16.99
CA PRO A 270 6.64 8.15 -16.02
C PRO A 270 6.42 7.68 -14.58
N ILE A 271 7.39 7.94 -13.70
CA ILE A 271 7.31 7.64 -12.27
C ILE A 271 7.63 8.92 -11.51
N HIS A 272 6.68 9.46 -10.77
CA HIS A 272 6.89 10.67 -9.98
C HIS A 272 6.40 10.51 -8.57
N GLY A 273 7.29 10.71 -7.60
CA GLY A 273 6.96 10.47 -6.21
C GLY A 273 6.10 11.56 -5.58
N MET A 274 5.52 11.24 -4.43
CA MET A 274 5.09 12.23 -3.44
C MET A 274 5.98 12.14 -2.20
N VAL A 275 6.45 13.29 -1.73
CA VAL A 275 7.41 13.42 -0.63
C VAL A 275 6.70 13.11 0.68
N PRO A 276 7.28 12.31 1.59
CA PRO A 276 6.63 12.06 2.86
C PRO A 276 6.78 13.30 3.75
N PHE A 277 5.69 13.76 4.34
CA PHE A 277 5.72 14.81 5.35
C PHE A 277 5.19 14.28 6.68
N ASP A 278 6.06 14.25 7.68
CA ASP A 278 5.71 13.97 9.07
C ASP A 278 5.77 15.28 9.88
N PRO A 279 4.63 15.79 10.40
CA PRO A 279 4.63 17.00 11.21
C PRO A 279 5.47 16.84 12.48
N LEU A 280 5.62 15.64 13.04
CA LEU A 280 6.50 15.45 14.21
C LEU A 280 7.97 15.72 13.86
N ARG A 281 8.43 15.28 12.68
CA ARG A 281 9.76 15.64 12.16
C ARG A 281 9.92 17.16 12.03
N SER A 282 8.90 17.82 11.48
CA SER A 282 8.89 19.28 11.34
C SER A 282 9.00 19.97 12.70
N VAL A 283 8.29 19.48 13.73
CA VAL A 283 8.41 19.99 15.11
C VAL A 283 9.80 19.76 15.69
N PHE A 284 10.42 18.58 15.50
CA PHE A 284 11.81 18.36 15.92
C PHE A 284 12.78 19.35 15.27
N TRP A 285 12.55 19.71 14.02
CA TRP A 285 13.35 20.70 13.32
C TRP A 285 13.15 22.11 13.88
N THR A 286 11.90 22.60 13.92
CA THR A 286 11.58 23.98 14.33
C THR A 286 11.89 24.27 15.79
N THR A 287 11.87 23.25 16.65
CA THR A 287 12.27 23.37 18.07
C THR A 287 13.78 23.23 18.30
N GLY A 288 14.57 22.99 17.25
CA GLY A 288 16.01 22.77 17.34
C GLY A 288 16.41 21.44 17.98
N LYS A 289 15.47 20.48 18.12
CA LYS A 289 15.66 19.19 18.81
C LYS A 289 15.99 18.03 17.86
N HIS A 290 16.08 18.27 16.56
CA HIS A 290 16.34 17.26 15.52
C HIS A 290 17.58 16.38 15.76
N LYS A 291 18.62 16.90 16.42
CA LYS A 291 19.86 16.15 16.73
C LYS A 291 19.71 15.07 17.81
N ARG A 292 18.56 15.02 18.51
CA ARG A 292 18.33 14.06 19.61
C ARG A 292 18.05 12.64 19.14
N PHE A 293 17.56 12.49 17.92
CA PHE A 293 17.38 11.18 17.31
C PHE A 293 18.59 10.89 16.41
N LYS A 294 19.46 9.99 16.87
CA LYS A 294 20.65 9.57 16.13
C LYS A 294 20.26 9.10 14.73
N GLY A 295 20.89 9.65 13.69
CA GLY A 295 20.56 9.33 12.28
C GLY A 295 19.43 10.17 11.67
N THR A 296 18.90 11.15 12.40
CA THR A 296 17.95 12.12 11.84
C THR A 296 18.68 13.08 10.90
N PRO A 297 18.16 13.33 9.69
CA PRO A 297 18.78 14.25 8.76
C PRO A 297 18.82 15.69 9.28
N GLU A 298 19.83 16.44 8.84
CA GLU A 298 20.02 17.87 9.16
C GLU A 298 19.33 18.78 8.13
N PHE A 299 18.01 18.65 7.95
CA PHE A 299 17.24 19.53 7.05
C PHE A 299 15.81 19.78 7.55
N ASP A 300 15.22 20.89 7.11
CA ASP A 300 13.78 21.10 7.20
C ASP A 300 13.05 20.15 6.23
N PRO A 301 12.03 19.40 6.68
CA PRO A 301 11.25 18.53 5.79
C PRO A 301 10.66 19.25 4.57
N LEU A 302 10.33 20.55 4.69
CA LEU A 302 9.80 21.32 3.56
C LEU A 302 10.89 21.79 2.58
N ASP A 303 12.13 21.99 3.04
CA ASP A 303 13.26 22.28 2.14
C ASP A 303 13.57 21.04 1.29
N LEU A 304 13.51 19.85 1.89
CA LEU A 304 13.62 18.58 1.16
C LEU A 304 12.47 18.42 0.15
N ALA A 305 11.25 18.81 0.52
CA ALA A 305 10.12 18.76 -0.38
C ALA A 305 10.31 19.72 -1.57
N GLU A 306 10.81 20.93 -1.32
CA GLU A 306 11.14 21.88 -2.38
C GLU A 306 12.17 21.30 -3.36
N GLU A 307 13.29 20.77 -2.86
CA GLU A 307 14.32 20.07 -3.65
C GLU A 307 13.71 18.94 -4.50
N ALA A 308 12.84 18.12 -3.91
CA ALA A 308 12.21 17.02 -4.62
C ALA A 308 11.29 17.48 -5.76
N LEU A 309 10.49 18.53 -5.51
CA LEU A 309 9.56 19.09 -6.49
C LEU A 309 10.31 19.72 -7.66
N THR A 310 11.35 20.51 -7.38
CA THR A 310 12.09 21.27 -8.39
C THR A 310 13.05 20.40 -9.20
N ASP A 311 13.80 19.51 -8.53
CA ASP A 311 14.99 18.89 -9.15
C ASP A 311 14.77 17.41 -9.51
N HIS A 312 13.77 16.78 -8.87
CA HIS A 312 13.52 15.34 -8.97
C HIS A 312 12.15 14.97 -9.54
N GLY A 313 11.33 15.96 -9.92
CA GLY A 313 10.05 15.72 -10.60
C GLY A 313 8.93 15.26 -9.67
N PHE A 314 9.06 15.46 -8.36
CA PHE A 314 7.99 15.09 -7.43
C PHE A 314 6.75 15.97 -7.61
N LEU A 315 5.59 15.41 -7.27
CA LEU A 315 4.30 16.05 -7.53
C LEU A 315 3.75 16.77 -6.30
N GLY A 316 3.90 16.22 -5.10
CA GLY A 316 3.35 16.83 -3.87
C GLY A 316 3.72 16.08 -2.59
N LEU A 317 2.88 16.21 -1.56
CA LEU A 317 3.12 15.66 -0.22
C LEU A 317 2.24 14.44 0.10
N LYS A 318 2.83 13.39 0.68
CA LYS A 318 2.13 12.26 1.29
C LYS A 318 2.14 12.40 2.81
N LEU A 319 0.96 12.31 3.42
CA LEU A 319 0.80 12.34 4.88
C LEU A 319 0.18 11.03 5.39
N TYR A 320 0.55 10.62 6.60
CA TYR A 320 0.03 9.42 7.26
C TYR A 320 -0.47 9.76 8.68
N PRO A 321 -1.66 10.41 8.81
CA PRO A 321 -2.26 10.78 10.10
C PRO A 321 -2.32 9.66 11.16
N PRO A 322 -2.53 8.37 10.82
CA PRO A 322 -2.49 7.29 11.81
C PRO A 322 -1.16 7.17 12.58
N MET A 323 -0.10 7.86 12.16
CA MET A 323 1.11 7.99 12.97
C MET A 323 0.91 8.84 14.23
N GLY A 324 -0.14 9.64 14.32
CA GLY A 324 -0.49 10.32 15.57
C GLY A 324 -0.82 11.79 15.44
N PHE A 325 -1.23 12.28 14.28
CA PHE A 325 -1.62 13.68 14.11
C PHE A 325 -2.91 13.80 13.33
N ARG A 326 -3.61 14.91 13.50
CA ARG A 326 -4.80 15.31 12.73
C ARG A 326 -4.40 16.38 11.72
N ALA A 327 -5.22 16.59 10.69
CA ALA A 327 -5.02 17.69 9.74
C ALA A 327 -5.07 19.07 10.43
N ILE A 328 -5.98 19.21 11.40
CA ILE A 328 -6.12 20.36 12.29
C ILE A 328 -6.77 19.89 13.60
N GLY A 329 -6.63 20.66 14.69
CA GLY A 329 -7.26 20.36 15.98
C GLY A 329 -6.48 19.31 16.76
N ASN A 330 -5.16 19.39 16.69
CA ASN A 330 -4.24 18.54 17.45
C ASN A 330 -4.16 18.94 18.93
N LEU A 331 -4.52 20.18 19.29
CA LEU A 331 -4.76 20.56 20.69
C LEU A 331 -6.18 20.17 21.13
N SER A 332 -6.35 18.94 21.62
CA SER A 332 -7.66 18.42 22.05
C SER A 332 -7.53 17.66 23.38
N LYS A 333 -8.58 17.66 24.21
CA LYS A 333 -8.55 16.93 25.49
C LYS A 333 -8.33 15.42 25.31
N ASP A 334 -8.67 14.88 24.13
CA ASP A 334 -8.57 13.46 23.81
C ASP A 334 -7.25 13.09 23.11
N THR A 335 -6.36 14.07 22.85
CA THR A 335 -5.06 13.78 22.22
C THR A 335 -4.04 13.41 23.27
N ASN A 336 -3.90 12.11 23.52
CA ASN A 336 -2.77 11.57 24.29
C ASN A 336 -1.58 11.38 23.36
N TYR A 337 -0.47 12.09 23.59
CA TYR A 337 0.78 11.96 22.83
C TYR A 337 1.79 11.08 23.58
N PRO A 338 2.71 10.37 22.88
CA PRO A 338 3.61 9.46 23.54
C PRO A 338 4.58 10.22 24.44
N LYS A 339 4.70 9.81 25.71
CA LYS A 339 5.59 10.46 26.70
C LYS A 339 7.02 10.62 26.17
N LYS A 340 7.53 9.62 25.45
CA LYS A 340 8.86 9.66 24.82
C LYS A 340 9.03 10.81 23.82
N ALA A 341 8.00 11.13 23.03
CA ALA A 341 8.07 12.23 22.08
C ALA A 341 8.09 13.59 22.79
N LEU A 342 7.27 13.75 23.83
CA LEU A 342 7.24 14.95 24.67
C LEU A 342 8.57 15.17 25.40
N GLU A 343 9.11 14.13 26.03
CA GLU A 343 10.41 14.16 26.71
C GLU A 343 11.54 14.51 25.72
N ALA A 344 11.53 13.92 24.52
CA ALA A 344 12.54 14.19 23.51
C ALA A 344 12.50 15.65 23.02
N LEU A 345 11.30 16.23 22.90
CA LEU A 345 11.09 17.62 22.49
C LEU A 345 11.27 18.64 23.61
N GLU A 346 11.31 18.21 24.87
CA GLU A 346 11.25 19.09 26.05
C GLU A 346 10.02 20.01 26.03
N LEU A 347 8.89 19.47 25.57
CA LEU A 347 7.62 20.19 25.55
C LEU A 347 6.76 19.79 26.75
N PRO A 348 5.97 20.72 27.31
CA PRO A 348 4.93 20.36 28.26
C PRO A 348 3.86 19.49 27.56
N PRO A 349 3.10 18.68 28.32
CA PRO A 349 2.18 17.69 27.76
C PRO A 349 1.13 18.24 26.78
N ASP A 350 0.76 19.51 26.90
CA ASP A 350 -0.25 20.21 26.11
C ASP A 350 0.33 21.01 24.93
N ALA A 351 1.64 21.16 24.80
CA ALA A 351 2.23 21.98 23.73
C ALA A 351 2.38 21.24 22.39
N LEU A 352 2.60 19.92 22.40
CA LEU A 352 2.86 19.18 21.15
C LEU A 352 1.71 19.30 20.14
N GLY A 353 0.46 19.30 20.62
CA GLY A 353 -0.69 19.49 19.74
C GLY A 353 -0.64 20.81 18.97
N VAL A 354 -0.26 21.90 19.64
CA VAL A 354 -0.10 23.23 19.02
C VAL A 354 1.02 23.22 17.99
N GLU A 355 2.16 22.61 18.30
CA GLU A 355 3.29 22.55 17.36
C GLU A 355 2.96 21.69 16.14
N LEU A 356 2.18 20.61 16.31
CA LEU A 356 1.69 19.80 15.18
C LEU A 356 0.73 20.60 14.30
N ASP A 357 -0.20 21.36 14.88
CA ASP A 357 -1.09 22.24 14.09
C ASP A 357 -0.27 23.30 13.32
N ARG A 358 0.75 23.90 13.94
CA ARG A 358 1.67 24.82 13.23
C ARG A 358 2.42 24.13 12.09
N ALA A 359 2.94 22.92 12.32
CA ALA A 359 3.63 22.13 11.30
C ALA A 359 2.70 21.79 10.12
N MET A 360 1.44 21.45 10.39
CA MET A 360 0.43 21.20 9.36
C MET A 360 0.09 22.46 8.57
N ILE A 361 -0.08 23.61 9.23
CA ILE A 361 -0.30 24.90 8.55
C ILE A 361 0.87 25.23 7.63
N ARG A 362 2.13 25.02 8.06
CA ARG A 362 3.31 25.19 7.20
C ARG A 362 3.24 24.32 5.94
N ALA A 363 2.81 23.05 6.07
CA ALA A 363 2.65 22.15 4.94
C ALA A 363 1.54 22.60 3.98
N PHE A 364 0.41 23.08 4.50
CA PHE A 364 -0.67 23.64 3.68
C PHE A 364 -0.21 24.87 2.90
N ASP A 365 0.48 25.79 3.55
CA ASP A 365 0.99 27.01 2.93
C ASP A 365 2.06 26.69 1.88
N PHE A 366 2.90 25.67 2.13
CA PHE A 366 3.82 25.13 1.14
C PHE A 366 3.07 24.59 -0.08
N CYS A 367 2.08 23.72 0.11
CA CYS A 367 1.29 23.14 -0.98
C CYS A 367 0.60 24.22 -1.84
N LEU A 368 0.03 25.25 -1.22
CA LEU A 368 -0.59 26.37 -1.96
C LEU A 368 0.44 27.18 -2.75
N ARG A 369 1.61 27.48 -2.15
CA ARG A 369 2.65 28.27 -2.80
C ARG A 369 3.24 27.57 -4.02
N HIS A 370 3.51 26.27 -3.88
CA HIS A 370 4.14 25.42 -4.90
C HIS A 370 3.12 24.76 -5.85
N ASP A 371 1.82 25.04 -5.68
CA ASP A 371 0.75 24.40 -6.44
C ASP A 371 0.92 22.87 -6.44
N ALA A 372 1.01 22.29 -5.24
CA ALA A 372 1.32 20.89 -5.01
C ALA A 372 0.20 20.20 -4.21
N PRO A 373 -0.33 19.05 -4.66
CA PRO A 373 -1.38 18.33 -3.93
C PRO A 373 -0.87 17.65 -2.65
N ILE A 374 -1.84 17.29 -1.82
CA ILE A 374 -1.70 16.44 -0.64
C ILE A 374 -2.44 15.14 -0.89
N LEU A 375 -1.79 14.01 -0.62
CA LEU A 375 -2.47 12.71 -0.52
C LEU A 375 -2.30 12.20 0.92
N ALA A 376 -3.39 11.91 1.61
CA ALA A 376 -3.36 11.48 3.01
C ALA A 376 -4.20 10.23 3.26
N HIS A 377 -3.85 9.46 4.29
CA HIS A 377 -4.75 8.42 4.78
C HIS A 377 -5.99 9.04 5.43
N ALA A 378 -7.14 8.39 5.24
CA ALA A 378 -8.42 8.78 5.83
C ALA A 378 -9.11 7.68 6.66
N SER A 379 -8.69 6.43 6.48
CA SER A 379 -9.20 5.28 7.22
C SER A 379 -8.56 5.15 8.61
N ASN A 380 -9.30 4.53 9.52
CA ASN A 380 -8.77 4.09 10.81
C ASN A 380 -7.90 2.85 10.58
N SER A 381 -6.70 3.07 10.04
CA SER A 381 -5.74 2.01 9.68
C SER A 381 -4.68 1.82 10.75
N VAL A 382 -3.71 0.95 10.43
CA VAL A 382 -2.51 0.69 11.21
C VAL A 382 -1.88 1.98 11.73
N ALA A 383 -1.69 2.05 13.04
CA ALA A 383 -1.37 3.29 13.73
C ALA A 383 -0.17 3.14 14.67
N ALA A 384 0.51 4.25 14.98
CA ALA A 384 1.68 4.23 15.89
C ALA A 384 1.29 4.04 17.37
N GLY A 385 0.00 4.16 17.70
CA GLY A 385 -0.52 3.99 19.05
C GLY A 385 -2.03 3.75 19.07
N PRO A 386 -2.58 3.35 20.24
CA PRO A 386 -4.01 3.14 20.39
C PRO A 386 -4.82 4.38 20.00
N GLU A 387 -5.94 4.17 19.28
CA GLU A 387 -6.84 5.22 18.76
C GLU A 387 -6.22 6.23 17.79
N TYR A 388 -4.94 6.10 17.40
CA TYR A 388 -4.31 7.06 16.51
C TYR A 388 -4.85 6.98 15.08
N GLY A 389 -5.33 5.82 14.63
CA GLY A 389 -5.95 5.68 13.32
C GLY A 389 -7.16 6.60 13.12
N ARG A 390 -7.94 6.87 14.18
CA ARG A 390 -9.07 7.84 14.15
C ARG A 390 -8.63 9.28 13.88
N ARG A 391 -7.34 9.61 14.03
CA ARG A 391 -6.83 10.95 13.71
C ARG A 391 -6.80 11.22 12.19
N ALA A 392 -6.99 10.19 11.38
CA ALA A 392 -7.14 10.28 9.93
C ALA A 392 -8.54 10.71 9.46
N GLU A 393 -9.55 10.74 10.35
CA GLU A 393 -10.95 10.96 9.96
C GLU A 393 -11.15 12.22 9.07
N PRO A 394 -11.86 12.10 7.93
CA PRO A 394 -12.14 13.22 7.01
C PRO A 394 -12.65 14.52 7.60
N ARG A 395 -13.32 14.52 8.76
CA ARG A 395 -13.79 15.77 9.38
C ARG A 395 -12.66 16.77 9.63
N PHE A 396 -11.47 16.30 10.04
CA PHE A 396 -10.33 17.18 10.29
C PHE A 396 -9.82 17.81 8.99
N TRP A 397 -9.85 17.04 7.90
CA TRP A 397 -9.48 17.51 6.56
C TRP A 397 -10.51 18.50 6.00
N ILE A 398 -11.80 18.23 6.19
CA ILE A 398 -12.89 19.14 5.81
C ILE A 398 -12.77 20.47 6.56
N ASP A 399 -12.47 20.43 7.87
CA ASP A 399 -12.25 21.66 8.64
C ASP A 399 -11.03 22.44 8.14
N ALA A 400 -9.96 21.76 7.73
CA ALA A 400 -8.83 22.40 7.06
C ALA A 400 -9.23 23.03 5.71
N LEU A 401 -10.05 22.35 4.90
CA LEU A 401 -10.53 22.87 3.61
C LEU A 401 -11.46 24.08 3.75
N LYS A 402 -12.26 24.17 4.83
CA LYS A 402 -13.04 25.39 5.11
C LYS A 402 -12.15 26.63 5.29
N ILE A 403 -10.94 26.45 5.81
CA ILE A 403 -9.97 27.53 6.05
C ILE A 403 -9.08 27.75 4.81
N ARG A 404 -8.77 26.67 4.07
CA ARG A 404 -7.87 26.64 2.91
C ARG A 404 -8.54 25.94 1.72
N PRO A 405 -9.58 26.53 1.12
CA PRO A 405 -10.41 25.84 0.10
C PRO A 405 -9.67 25.52 -1.20
N ALA A 406 -8.54 26.19 -1.46
CA ALA A 406 -7.71 25.98 -2.64
C ALA A 406 -6.77 24.75 -2.54
N LEU A 407 -6.71 24.05 -1.40
CA LEU A 407 -5.90 22.84 -1.28
C LEU A 407 -6.45 21.73 -2.19
N ARG A 408 -5.55 21.07 -2.94
CA ARG A 408 -5.85 19.82 -3.63
C ARG A 408 -5.54 18.65 -2.71
N LEU A 409 -6.54 17.87 -2.38
CA LEU A 409 -6.47 16.82 -1.36
C LEU A 409 -7.08 15.52 -1.88
N SER A 410 -6.34 14.41 -1.79
CA SER A 410 -6.89 13.06 -1.94
C SER A 410 -6.82 12.31 -0.62
N LEU A 411 -7.93 11.69 -0.25
CA LEU A 411 -8.10 10.89 0.96
C LEU A 411 -8.16 9.39 0.58
N ALA A 412 -7.16 8.65 1.04
CA ALA A 412 -6.87 7.31 0.57
C ALA A 412 -7.76 6.21 1.16
N HIS A 413 -7.83 5.11 0.40
CA HIS A 413 -8.52 3.86 0.75
C HIS A 413 -10.04 4.02 0.91
N GLY A 414 -10.64 4.83 0.05
CA GLY A 414 -12.08 4.98 -0.06
C GLY A 414 -12.74 3.81 -0.77
N GLY A 415 -14.08 3.83 -0.75
CA GLY A 415 -14.92 2.89 -1.48
C GLY A 415 -15.24 1.60 -0.73
N GLY A 416 -14.74 1.41 0.50
CA GLY A 416 -15.14 0.28 1.34
C GLY A 416 -16.49 0.47 2.03
N PHE A 417 -16.94 1.72 2.22
CA PHE A 417 -18.21 2.14 2.83
C PHE A 417 -18.52 1.51 4.20
N CYS A 418 -17.49 1.09 4.93
CA CYS A 418 -17.69 0.24 6.10
C CYS A 418 -16.98 0.67 7.38
N TRP A 419 -16.44 1.88 7.36
CA TRP A 419 -15.87 2.54 8.54
C TRP A 419 -16.80 3.64 9.02
N ARG A 420 -17.54 3.35 10.10
CA ARG A 420 -18.49 4.33 10.64
C ARG A 420 -17.77 5.51 11.27
N GLN A 421 -18.25 6.71 10.97
CA GLN A 421 -17.91 7.92 11.67
C GLN A 421 -19.02 8.32 12.62
N SER A 422 -18.65 8.87 13.77
CA SER A 422 -19.58 9.55 14.67
C SER A 422 -20.04 10.86 14.02
N ARG A 423 -21.03 10.78 13.13
CA ARG A 423 -21.75 11.94 12.60
C ARG A 423 -23.13 12.03 13.25
N PRO A 424 -23.38 13.01 14.13
CA PRO A 424 -24.71 13.22 14.71
C PRO A 424 -25.77 13.40 13.62
N GLY A 425 -26.85 12.62 13.68
CA GLY A 425 -28.00 12.74 12.78
C GLY A 425 -27.85 12.13 11.38
N ALA A 426 -26.71 11.51 11.03
CA ALA A 426 -26.59 10.78 9.76
C ALA A 426 -27.41 9.47 9.80
N PRO A 427 -28.12 9.11 8.71
CA PRO A 427 -28.71 7.78 8.58
C PRO A 427 -27.67 6.68 8.83
N ALA A 428 -28.08 5.59 9.49
CA ALA A 428 -27.17 4.53 9.89
C ALA A 428 -26.45 3.86 8.70
N ASP A 429 -27.10 3.83 7.53
CA ASP A 429 -26.61 3.31 6.25
C ASP A 429 -25.76 4.30 5.45
N ARG A 430 -25.62 5.55 5.92
CA ARG A 430 -24.74 6.60 5.35
C ARG A 430 -23.76 7.14 6.38
N SER A 431 -23.39 6.30 7.33
CA SER A 431 -22.51 6.66 8.44
C SER A 431 -21.03 6.49 8.13
N SER A 432 -20.66 6.03 6.93
CA SER A 432 -19.26 5.87 6.55
C SER A 432 -18.56 7.20 6.28
N TRP A 433 -17.22 7.20 6.33
CA TRP A 433 -16.46 8.42 6.07
C TRP A 433 -16.52 8.87 4.61
N GLU A 434 -16.73 7.93 3.66
CA GLU A 434 -16.95 8.24 2.25
C GLU A 434 -18.20 9.10 2.07
N TRP A 435 -19.28 8.82 2.80
CA TRP A 435 -20.47 9.69 2.81
C TRP A 435 -20.19 11.07 3.40
N THR A 436 -19.28 11.19 4.36
CA THR A 436 -18.87 12.49 4.90
C THR A 436 -18.17 13.34 3.86
N ILE A 437 -17.29 12.75 3.04
CA ILE A 437 -16.70 13.42 1.87
C ILE A 437 -17.76 13.69 0.80
N GLY A 438 -18.63 12.73 0.53
CA GLY A 438 -19.73 12.81 -0.41
C GLY A 438 -20.59 14.06 -0.19
N GLU A 439 -21.05 14.27 1.04
CA GLU A 439 -21.85 15.45 1.35
C GLU A 439 -21.06 16.77 1.20
N TYR A 440 -19.76 16.75 1.48
CA TYR A 440 -18.92 17.93 1.24
C TYR A 440 -18.76 18.23 -0.25
N VAL A 441 -18.45 17.23 -1.08
CA VAL A 441 -18.29 17.42 -2.54
C VAL A 441 -19.63 17.77 -3.20
N ARG A 442 -20.75 17.22 -2.72
CA ARG A 442 -22.09 17.60 -3.18
C ARG A 442 -22.38 19.08 -2.95
N ALA A 443 -21.99 19.59 -1.79
CA ALA A 443 -22.14 21.01 -1.45
C ALA A 443 -21.07 21.91 -2.10
N ASN A 444 -19.93 21.34 -2.51
CA ASN A 444 -18.79 22.05 -3.09
C ASN A 444 -18.27 21.28 -4.32
N PRO A 445 -19.05 21.25 -5.42
CA PRO A 445 -18.78 20.37 -6.57
C PRO A 445 -17.49 20.73 -7.33
N ASP A 446 -16.96 21.93 -7.13
CA ASP A 446 -15.71 22.41 -7.73
C ASP A 446 -14.52 22.32 -6.76
N SER A 447 -14.72 21.73 -5.58
CA SER A 447 -13.62 21.51 -4.63
C SER A 447 -12.62 20.48 -5.16
N HIS A 448 -11.35 20.66 -4.83
CA HIS A 448 -10.31 19.69 -5.14
C HIS A 448 -10.16 18.63 -4.04
N LEU A 449 -11.28 18.13 -3.50
CA LEU A 449 -11.31 17.02 -2.56
C LEU A 449 -11.65 15.72 -3.29
N TYR A 450 -10.73 14.76 -3.25
CA TYR A 450 -10.87 13.46 -3.89
C TYR A 450 -10.82 12.34 -2.84
N MET A 451 -11.35 11.18 -3.20
CA MET A 451 -11.02 9.91 -2.55
C MET A 451 -10.38 8.96 -3.57
N ASP A 452 -9.36 8.19 -3.17
CA ASP A 452 -8.81 7.12 -4.01
C ASP A 452 -9.30 5.74 -3.57
N ILE A 453 -9.66 4.89 -4.53
CA ILE A 453 -10.13 3.51 -4.30
C ILE A 453 -8.95 2.52 -4.31
N SER A 454 -7.82 2.90 -3.70
CA SER A 454 -6.65 2.02 -3.60
C SER A 454 -6.82 0.94 -2.54
N TYR A 455 -6.10 -0.18 -2.69
CA TYR A 455 -6.25 -1.36 -1.84
C TYR A 455 -7.68 -1.91 -1.80
N PHE A 456 -8.41 -1.85 -2.93
CA PHE A 456 -9.81 -2.29 -3.04
C PHE A 456 -10.01 -3.81 -2.92
N SER A 457 -8.91 -4.57 -2.78
CA SER A 457 -8.88 -6.02 -2.72
C SER A 457 -9.64 -6.61 -1.55
N GLU A 458 -9.92 -5.82 -0.51
CA GLU A 458 -10.70 -6.27 0.64
C GLU A 458 -12.18 -6.49 0.35
N VAL A 459 -12.67 -5.93 -0.77
CA VAL A 459 -14.08 -6.00 -1.18
C VAL A 459 -14.37 -7.29 -1.94
N PHE A 460 -13.41 -7.81 -2.71
CA PHE A 460 -13.62 -8.93 -3.64
C PHE A 460 -13.83 -10.33 -3.05
N PRO A 461 -13.33 -10.71 -1.86
CA PRO A 461 -13.44 -12.08 -1.38
C PRO A 461 -14.85 -12.54 -1.00
N ASP A 462 -15.81 -11.62 -0.84
CA ASP A 462 -17.14 -11.89 -0.29
C ASP A 462 -18.23 -11.23 -1.16
N GLU A 463 -19.09 -12.04 -1.79
CA GLU A 463 -20.11 -11.55 -2.74
C GLU A 463 -21.13 -10.63 -2.06
N GLY A 464 -21.51 -10.90 -0.80
CA GLY A 464 -22.43 -10.04 -0.05
C GLY A 464 -21.85 -8.66 0.22
N ARG A 465 -20.56 -8.61 0.59
CA ARG A 465 -19.79 -7.36 0.74
C ARG A 465 -19.65 -6.63 -0.59
N LEU A 466 -19.38 -7.36 -1.67
CA LEU A 466 -19.26 -6.81 -3.02
C LEU A 466 -20.57 -6.14 -3.47
N GLU A 467 -21.72 -6.79 -3.27
CA GLU A 467 -23.04 -6.24 -3.58
C GLU A 467 -23.37 -5.01 -2.71
N HIS A 468 -23.08 -5.09 -1.41
CA HIS A 468 -23.27 -3.96 -0.50
C HIS A 468 -22.46 -2.74 -0.94
N VAL A 469 -21.16 -2.93 -1.20
CA VAL A 469 -20.26 -1.86 -1.63
C VAL A 469 -20.65 -1.32 -3.00
N ALA A 470 -21.05 -2.17 -3.95
CA ALA A 470 -21.55 -1.73 -5.25
C ALA A 470 -22.78 -0.82 -5.10
N LYS A 471 -23.74 -1.20 -4.23
CA LYS A 471 -24.93 -0.39 -3.96
C LYS A 471 -24.55 0.95 -3.32
N GLN A 472 -23.69 0.93 -2.30
CA GLN A 472 -23.24 2.15 -1.62
C GLN A 472 -22.52 3.09 -2.58
N LEU A 473 -21.65 2.60 -3.45
CA LEU A 473 -20.95 3.42 -4.44
C LEU A 473 -21.90 3.99 -5.49
N GLN A 474 -22.88 3.22 -5.97
CA GLN A 474 -23.92 3.71 -6.89
C GLN A 474 -24.77 4.82 -6.24
N ASP A 475 -25.21 4.61 -5.00
CA ASP A 475 -25.98 5.59 -4.25
C ASP A 475 -25.14 6.84 -3.97
N TRP A 476 -23.85 6.68 -3.65
CA TRP A 476 -22.94 7.79 -3.44
C TRP A 476 -22.69 8.61 -4.71
N ILE A 477 -22.41 7.95 -5.84
CA ILE A 477 -22.19 8.63 -7.13
C ILE A 477 -23.46 9.38 -7.53
N SER A 478 -24.62 8.72 -7.53
CA SER A 478 -25.88 9.36 -7.94
C SER A 478 -26.28 10.53 -7.04
N HIS A 479 -25.99 10.46 -5.73
CA HIS A 479 -26.37 11.50 -4.79
C HIS A 479 -25.35 12.64 -4.69
N CYS A 480 -24.05 12.33 -4.70
CA CYS A 480 -22.99 13.25 -4.31
C CYS A 480 -22.14 13.73 -5.48
N ASP A 481 -21.85 12.86 -6.45
CA ASP A 481 -20.89 13.12 -7.54
C ASP A 481 -21.32 12.41 -8.83
N PRO A 482 -22.42 12.84 -9.49
CA PRO A 482 -23.02 12.09 -10.61
C PRO A 482 -22.06 11.86 -11.79
N ASP A 483 -21.07 12.74 -11.93
CA ASP A 483 -20.06 12.67 -12.97
C ASP A 483 -18.80 11.89 -12.56
N ALA A 484 -18.73 11.36 -11.34
CA ALA A 484 -17.56 10.70 -10.76
C ALA A 484 -16.27 11.55 -10.89
N ARG A 485 -16.34 12.85 -10.57
CA ARG A 485 -15.22 13.80 -10.71
C ARG A 485 -14.23 13.76 -9.54
N HIS A 486 -14.58 13.10 -8.44
CA HIS A 486 -13.87 13.14 -7.16
C HIS A 486 -13.33 11.77 -6.72
N ILE A 487 -13.28 10.79 -7.62
CA ILE A 487 -12.76 9.44 -7.34
C ILE A 487 -11.47 9.21 -8.15
N LEU A 488 -10.40 8.76 -7.51
CA LEU A 488 -9.13 8.42 -8.15
C LEU A 488 -8.89 6.91 -8.14
N TYR A 489 -8.28 6.40 -9.21
CA TYR A 489 -7.71 5.07 -9.22
C TYR A 489 -6.34 5.04 -8.55
N GLY A 490 -6.10 3.99 -7.76
CA GLY A 490 -4.80 3.66 -7.19
C GLY A 490 -4.71 2.17 -6.88
N THR A 491 -3.51 1.64 -6.83
CA THR A 491 -3.31 0.21 -6.50
C THR A 491 -3.01 -0.03 -5.04
N ASP A 492 -2.17 0.81 -4.43
CA ASP A 492 -1.43 0.47 -3.22
C ASP A 492 -0.55 -0.80 -3.38
N TRP A 493 0.09 -0.93 -4.55
CA TRP A 493 0.64 -2.17 -5.10
C TRP A 493 1.44 -3.08 -4.15
N ILE A 494 2.38 -2.55 -3.35
CA ILE A 494 3.21 -3.41 -2.47
C ILE A 494 2.39 -4.10 -1.37
N MET A 495 1.22 -3.54 -1.05
CA MET A 495 0.28 -4.13 -0.10
C MET A 495 -0.59 -5.20 -0.77
N LEU A 496 -0.90 -5.05 -2.07
CA LEU A 496 -1.75 -5.99 -2.81
C LEU A 496 -1.17 -7.39 -2.98
N GLU A 497 0.16 -7.57 -2.97
CA GLU A 497 0.77 -8.90 -3.08
C GLU A 497 0.50 -9.81 -1.87
N GLN A 498 -0.13 -9.29 -0.80
CA GLN A 498 -0.69 -10.10 0.29
C GLN A 498 -1.96 -10.86 -0.15
N VAL A 499 -2.59 -10.45 -1.25
CA VAL A 499 -3.89 -10.95 -1.68
C VAL A 499 -3.70 -12.06 -2.73
N PRO A 500 -4.39 -13.20 -2.59
CA PRO A 500 -4.45 -14.21 -3.65
C PRO A 500 -4.84 -13.57 -4.98
N ASP A 501 -4.25 -14.03 -6.09
CA ASP A 501 -4.58 -13.55 -7.43
C ASP A 501 -4.39 -12.04 -7.69
N TYR A 502 -3.55 -11.32 -6.92
CA TYR A 502 -3.24 -9.88 -7.13
C TYR A 502 -2.91 -9.47 -8.58
N ALA A 503 -2.43 -10.42 -9.40
CA ALA A 503 -2.23 -10.24 -10.83
C ALA A 503 -3.52 -9.84 -11.59
N LYS A 504 -4.71 -10.07 -11.03
CA LYS A 504 -6.02 -9.70 -11.57
C LYS A 504 -6.54 -8.36 -11.08
N TYR A 505 -5.90 -7.74 -10.09
CA TYR A 505 -6.49 -6.61 -9.34
C TYR A 505 -7.10 -5.53 -10.22
N GLY A 506 -6.34 -5.00 -11.19
CA GLY A 506 -6.87 -3.92 -12.05
C GLY A 506 -8.03 -4.35 -12.95
N VAL A 507 -8.08 -5.62 -13.35
CA VAL A 507 -9.21 -6.18 -14.12
C VAL A 507 -10.45 -6.30 -13.23
N GLU A 508 -10.27 -6.76 -11.99
CA GLU A 508 -11.37 -6.92 -11.02
C GLU A 508 -11.96 -5.57 -10.61
N VAL A 509 -11.11 -4.57 -10.33
CA VAL A 509 -11.58 -3.19 -10.07
C VAL A 509 -12.34 -2.64 -11.27
N LEU A 510 -11.83 -2.81 -12.49
CA LEU A 510 -12.50 -2.30 -13.68
C LEU A 510 -13.85 -2.98 -13.94
N SER A 511 -13.90 -4.32 -13.83
CA SER A 511 -15.14 -5.08 -13.96
C SER A 511 -16.14 -4.70 -12.86
N PHE A 512 -15.69 -4.49 -11.63
CA PHE A 512 -16.54 -4.01 -10.55
C PHE A 512 -17.17 -2.64 -10.88
N LEU A 513 -16.37 -1.67 -11.33
CA LEU A 513 -16.87 -0.34 -11.66
C LEU A 513 -17.84 -0.36 -12.85
N LYS A 514 -17.53 -1.11 -13.91
CA LYS A 514 -18.39 -1.20 -15.10
C LYS A 514 -19.61 -2.08 -14.89
N ASP A 515 -19.40 -3.30 -14.44
CA ASP A 515 -20.41 -4.35 -14.48
C ASP A 515 -21.30 -4.33 -13.24
N ARG A 516 -20.77 -3.96 -12.08
CA ARG A 516 -21.53 -3.92 -10.82
C ARG A 516 -22.02 -2.52 -10.50
N CYS A 517 -21.16 -1.51 -10.62
CA CYS A 517 -21.51 -0.13 -10.33
C CYS A 517 -22.11 0.63 -11.53
N LYS A 518 -22.10 0.03 -12.73
CA LYS A 518 -22.73 0.57 -13.94
C LYS A 518 -22.20 1.94 -14.36
N LEU A 519 -20.92 2.22 -14.09
CA LEU A 519 -20.28 3.45 -14.56
C LEU A 519 -20.19 3.46 -16.09
N THR A 520 -20.52 4.61 -16.68
CA THR A 520 -20.32 4.89 -18.12
C THR A 520 -18.84 4.92 -18.47
N ASP A 521 -18.49 4.74 -19.74
CA ASP A 521 -17.10 4.83 -20.18
C ASP A 521 -16.45 6.19 -19.86
N ALA A 522 -17.24 7.28 -19.92
CA ALA A 522 -16.78 8.61 -19.52
C ALA A 522 -16.45 8.70 -18.02
N GLN A 523 -17.30 8.15 -17.15
CA GLN A 523 -17.00 8.08 -15.71
C GLN A 523 -15.80 7.18 -15.43
N ILE A 524 -15.65 6.07 -16.16
CA ILE A 524 -14.48 5.19 -16.05
C ILE A 524 -13.20 5.94 -16.41
N ASP A 525 -13.16 6.69 -17.51
CA ASP A 525 -11.98 7.46 -17.88
C ASP A 525 -11.66 8.57 -16.87
N ARG A 526 -12.69 9.17 -16.26
CA ARG A 526 -12.52 10.10 -15.13
C ARG A 526 -11.80 9.46 -13.96
N VAL A 527 -12.32 8.33 -13.48
CA VAL A 527 -11.74 7.58 -12.35
C VAL A 527 -10.33 7.09 -12.67
N MET A 528 -10.13 6.52 -13.86
CA MET A 528 -8.89 5.84 -14.20
C MET A 528 -7.74 6.80 -14.50
N TRP A 529 -7.98 8.02 -14.99
CA TRP A 529 -6.87 8.94 -15.29
C TRP A 529 -7.20 10.44 -15.26
N GLN A 530 -8.39 10.90 -15.68
CA GLN A 530 -8.62 12.36 -15.84
C GLN A 530 -8.65 13.07 -14.49
N ASN A 531 -9.26 12.47 -13.47
CA ASN A 531 -9.31 13.05 -12.13
C ASN A 531 -7.90 13.13 -11.53
N ALA A 532 -7.04 12.15 -11.80
CA ALA A 532 -5.64 12.18 -11.38
C ALA A 532 -4.86 13.31 -12.09
N MET A 533 -5.10 13.55 -13.38
CA MET A 533 -4.51 14.70 -14.08
C MET A 533 -4.84 16.04 -13.41
N ARG A 534 -6.11 16.25 -13.02
CA ARG A 534 -6.56 17.46 -12.30
C ARG A 534 -5.99 17.55 -10.89
N PHE A 535 -6.11 16.47 -10.12
CA PHE A 535 -5.61 16.39 -8.75
C PHE A 535 -4.11 16.71 -8.67
N LEU A 536 -3.33 16.14 -9.60
CA LEU A 536 -1.89 16.31 -9.65
C LEU A 536 -1.45 17.66 -10.24
N GLY A 537 -2.37 18.47 -10.78
CA GLY A 537 -2.04 19.74 -11.45
C GLY A 537 -1.23 19.54 -12.74
N LEU A 538 -1.51 18.46 -13.48
CA LEU A 538 -0.82 18.11 -14.72
C LEU A 538 -1.54 18.65 -15.95
N ASP A 539 -2.81 19.02 -15.81
CA ASP A 539 -3.66 19.61 -16.83
C ASP A 539 -3.35 21.11 -17.04
N SER A 540 -3.00 21.84 -15.98
CA SER A 540 -2.64 23.26 -16.03
C SER A 540 -1.82 23.71 -14.82
N GLY A 541 -1.40 24.98 -14.78
CA GLY A 541 -0.79 25.59 -13.60
C GLY A 541 0.71 25.32 -13.43
N LYS A 542 1.24 25.68 -12.26
CA LYS A 542 2.70 25.67 -12.00
C LYS A 542 3.24 24.26 -11.95
N THR A 543 2.46 23.27 -11.51
CA THR A 543 2.91 21.88 -11.54
C THR A 543 3.11 21.39 -12.97
N ARG A 544 2.18 21.66 -13.90
CA ARG A 544 2.37 21.33 -15.31
C ARG A 544 3.63 22.00 -15.87
N ASP A 545 3.84 23.28 -15.62
CA ASP A 545 5.02 24.02 -16.12
C ASP A 545 6.34 23.44 -15.56
N ARG A 546 6.37 23.13 -14.26
CA ARG A 546 7.50 22.47 -13.60
C ARG A 546 7.80 21.11 -14.22
N MET A 547 6.78 20.31 -14.47
CA MET A 547 6.95 18.99 -15.06
C MET A 547 7.38 19.05 -16.53
N LEU A 548 6.86 20.00 -17.31
CA LEU A 548 7.31 20.24 -18.69
C LEU A 548 8.79 20.69 -18.72
N THR A 549 9.21 21.49 -17.74
CA THR A 549 10.61 21.90 -17.57
C THR A 549 11.49 20.71 -17.21
N PHE A 550 11.07 19.90 -16.24
CA PHE A 550 11.77 18.67 -15.83
C PHE A 550 12.02 17.71 -16.99
N TYR A 551 11.05 17.55 -17.89
CA TYR A 551 11.17 16.67 -19.06
C TYR A 551 11.94 17.28 -20.24
N GLY A 552 11.99 18.61 -20.34
CA GLY A 552 12.57 19.30 -21.48
C GLY A 552 11.98 18.82 -22.81
N SER A 553 12.85 18.33 -23.71
CA SER A 553 12.46 17.79 -25.02
C SER A 553 11.90 16.36 -24.95
N ARG A 554 12.20 15.59 -23.90
CA ARG A 554 11.80 14.18 -23.78
C ARG A 554 10.44 14.06 -23.09
N ARG A 555 9.39 14.51 -23.80
CA ARG A 555 8.04 14.60 -23.25
C ARG A 555 7.29 13.26 -23.28
N PRO A 556 6.81 12.74 -22.13
CA PRO A 556 5.99 11.53 -22.10
C PRO A 556 4.56 11.79 -22.59
N ASP A 557 3.81 10.72 -22.84
CA ASP A 557 2.49 10.79 -23.49
C ASP A 557 1.45 11.59 -22.70
N TRP A 558 1.50 11.60 -21.36
CA TRP A 558 0.57 12.39 -20.56
C TRP A 558 0.62 13.89 -20.90
N THR A 559 1.76 14.41 -21.36
CA THR A 559 1.90 15.84 -21.72
C THR A 559 1.07 16.25 -22.94
N LYS A 560 0.71 15.27 -23.77
CA LYS A 560 -0.10 15.44 -25.00
C LYS A 560 -1.60 15.28 -24.71
N MET A 561 -1.96 14.79 -23.53
CA MET A 561 -3.35 14.63 -23.12
C MET A 561 -3.94 16.00 -22.80
N SER A 562 -5.17 16.24 -23.22
CA SER A 562 -5.97 17.41 -22.87
C SER A 562 -7.23 16.94 -22.15
N LEU A 563 -7.61 17.68 -21.10
CA LEU A 563 -8.93 17.54 -20.48
C LEU A 563 -9.86 18.51 -21.21
N THR A 564 -10.51 18.03 -22.27
CA THR A 564 -11.60 18.78 -22.93
C THR A 564 -12.91 18.53 -22.20
#